data_AF-A0AA51UPG8-F1
#
_entry.id   AF-A0AA51UPG8-F1
#
_cell.length_a   1.000
_cell.length_b   1.000
_cell.length_c   1.000
_cell.angle_alpha   90.00
_cell.angle_beta   90.00
_cell.angle_gamma   90.00
#
_symmetry.space_group_name_H-M   'P 1'
#
loop_
_entity.id
_entity.type
_entity.pdbx_description
1 polymer ?
#
loop_
_entity_poly.entity_id
_entity_poly.type
_entity_poly.pdbx_seq_one_letter_code
_entity_poly.pdbx_strand_id
1 'polypeptide(L)'
;MEIILTSFLPNQALDILPSISLIFVGVIVETHYVSRIAIFANAVALTSFYYTFTALPLWLVLYVNALTVAGILSILSYMSKKSLPTEFYQISGLFSSVISGLVLLYGLSL
;
A
#
# COMPACT_ATOMS: atom_id res chain seq x y z
N MET A 1 21.23 -8.44 -15.55
CA MET A 1 21.50 -7.07 -15.05
C MET A 1 21.04 -7.06 -13.61
N GLU A 2 21.97 -7.00 -12.67
CA GLU A 2 21.65 -6.97 -11.24
C GLU A 2 21.45 -5.53 -10.76
N ILE A 3 20.59 -5.32 -9.76
CA ILE A 3 20.44 -4.01 -9.12
C ILE A 3 21.64 -3.82 -8.19
N ILE A 4 22.57 -2.93 -8.55
CA ILE A 4 23.84 -2.77 -7.82
C ILE A 4 23.63 -2.51 -6.32
N LEU A 5 22.60 -1.78 -5.93
CA LEU A 5 22.33 -1.48 -4.52
C LEU A 5 21.89 -2.70 -3.71
N THR A 6 21.31 -3.73 -4.35
CA THR A 6 20.85 -4.92 -3.62
C THR A 6 21.99 -5.84 -3.23
N SER A 7 23.16 -5.73 -3.86
CA SER A 7 24.34 -6.54 -3.49
C SER A 7 24.99 -6.11 -2.17
N PHE A 8 24.66 -4.91 -1.66
CA PHE A 8 25.16 -4.40 -0.38
C PHE A 8 24.27 -4.75 0.82
N LEU A 9 23.10 -5.34 0.57
CA LEU A 9 22.12 -5.64 1.60
C LEU A 9 22.01 -7.16 1.78
N PRO A 10 21.86 -7.65 3.03
CA PRO A 10 21.52 -9.04 3.26
C PRO A 10 20.11 -9.32 2.69
N ASN A 11 19.88 -10.53 2.17
CA ASN A 11 18.60 -10.91 1.55
C ASN A 11 17.40 -10.61 2.45
N GLN A 12 17.52 -10.86 3.76
CA GLN A 12 16.44 -10.58 4.72
C GLN A 12 16.07 -9.09 4.78
N ALA A 13 17.03 -8.19 4.58
CA ALA A 13 16.77 -6.76 4.54
C ALA A 13 16.04 -6.36 3.25
N LEU A 14 16.31 -7.04 2.13
CA LEU A 14 15.62 -6.81 0.86
C LEU A 14 14.14 -7.22 0.94
N ASP A 15 13.85 -8.31 1.63
CA ASP A 15 12.47 -8.83 1.78
C ASP A 15 11.56 -7.85 2.55
N ILE A 16 12.08 -7.20 3.60
CA ILE A 16 11.32 -6.22 4.41
C ILE A 16 11.38 -4.80 3.86
N LEU A 17 12.28 -4.51 2.92
CA LEU A 17 12.53 -3.16 2.41
C LEU A 17 11.26 -2.48 1.87
N PRO A 18 10.38 -3.15 1.09
CA PRO A 18 9.14 -2.53 0.62
C PRO A 18 8.23 -2.10 1.77
N SER A 19 8.03 -2.96 2.76
CA SER A 19 7.19 -2.71 3.94
C SER A 19 7.70 -1.52 4.75
N ILE A 20 9.00 -1.51 5.05
CA ILE A 20 9.64 -0.42 5.78
C ILE A 20 9.58 0.89 4.99
N SER A 21 9.81 0.84 3.68
CA SER A 21 9.73 2.03 2.82
C SER A 21 8.34 2.67 2.86
N LEU A 22 7.27 1.88 2.77
CA LEU A 22 5.90 2.40 2.88
C LEU A 22 5.61 2.99 4.27
N ILE A 23 6.10 2.36 5.34
CA ILE A 23 5.96 2.90 6.70
C ILE A 23 6.62 4.27 6.80
N PHE A 24 7.86 4.41 6.33
CA PHE A 24 8.57 5.69 6.33
C PHE A 24 7.87 6.75 5.49
N VAL A 25 7.42 6.41 4.28
CA VAL A 25 6.65 7.34 3.42
C VAL A 25 5.40 7.81 4.14
N GLY A 26 4.64 6.90 4.74
CA GLY A 26 3.42 7.27 5.46
C GLY A 26 3.69 8.21 6.64
N VAL A 27 4.72 7.93 7.45
CA VAL A 27 5.09 8.76 8.59
C VAL A 27 5.54 10.17 8.17
N ILE A 28 6.30 10.28 7.08
CA ILE A 28 6.90 11.55 6.65
C ILE A 28 5.91 12.38 5.82
N VAL A 29 5.20 11.74 4.91
CA VAL A 29 4.44 12.42 3.84
C VAL A 29 2.95 12.51 4.15
N GLU A 30 2.38 11.55 4.88
CA GLU A 30 0.92 11.43 5.08
C GLU A 30 0.47 11.94 6.46
N THR A 31 1.05 13.04 6.93
CA THR A 31 0.81 13.58 8.28
C THR A 31 -0.61 14.11 8.50
N HIS A 32 -1.28 14.56 7.45
CA HIS A 32 -2.61 15.19 7.53
C HIS A 32 -3.67 14.45 6.72
N TYR A 33 -3.31 13.98 5.51
CA TYR A 33 -4.21 13.19 4.66
C TYR A 33 -3.42 12.25 3.74
N VAL A 34 -4.06 11.16 3.33
CA VAL A 34 -3.52 10.20 2.37
C VAL A 34 -3.87 10.68 0.96
N SER A 35 -2.86 10.85 0.11
CA SER A 35 -3.09 11.32 -1.27
C SER A 35 -3.74 10.24 -2.12
N ARG A 36 -4.53 10.64 -3.13
CA ARG A 36 -5.15 9.70 -4.09
C ARG A 36 -4.13 8.82 -4.80
N ILE A 37 -2.98 9.37 -5.12
CA ILE A 37 -1.89 8.62 -5.76
C ILE A 37 -1.33 7.59 -4.77
N ALA A 38 -1.15 7.97 -3.50
CA ALA A 38 -0.68 7.05 -2.48
C ALA A 38 -1.67 5.90 -2.24
N ILE A 39 -2.97 6.17 -2.16
CA ILE A 39 -4.01 5.11 -2.05
C ILE A 39 -3.91 4.13 -3.23
N PHE A 40 -3.78 4.64 -4.46
CA PHE A 40 -3.62 3.80 -5.64
C PHE A 40 -2.31 3.00 -5.62
N ALA A 41 -1.19 3.62 -5.26
CA ALA A 41 0.10 2.94 -5.17
C ALA A 41 0.09 1.84 -4.10
N ASN A 42 -0.50 2.12 -2.93
CA ASN A 42 -0.68 1.15 -1.85
C ASN A 42 -1.57 -0.02 -2.30
N ALA A 43 -2.65 0.24 -3.04
CA ALA A 43 -3.49 -0.79 -3.62
C ALA A 43 -2.74 -1.72 -4.57
N VAL A 44 -1.92 -1.16 -5.46
CA VAL A 44 -1.06 -1.93 -6.36
C VAL A 44 -0.04 -2.75 -5.57
N ALA A 45 0.58 -2.16 -4.56
CA ALA A 45 1.58 -2.84 -3.73
C ALA A 45 0.98 -4.05 -3.00
N LEU A 46 -0.15 -3.88 -2.30
CA LEU A 46 -0.77 -4.98 -1.57
C LEU A 46 -1.36 -6.04 -2.50
N THR A 47 -2.05 -5.63 -3.57
CA THR A 47 -2.66 -6.60 -4.50
C THR A 47 -1.59 -7.43 -5.18
N SER A 48 -0.50 -6.82 -5.65
CA SER A 48 0.58 -7.55 -6.33
C SER A 48 1.33 -8.47 -5.37
N PHE A 49 1.54 -8.05 -4.12
CA PHE A 49 2.17 -8.88 -3.10
C PHE A 49 1.31 -10.09 -2.71
N TYR A 50 0.02 -9.88 -2.42
CA TYR A 50 -0.86 -10.95 -1.92
C TYR A 50 -1.44 -11.85 -2.99
N TYR A 51 -1.39 -11.47 -4.28
CA TYR A 51 -1.90 -12.29 -5.37
C TYR A 51 -1.22 -13.67 -5.48
N THR A 52 0.00 -13.81 -4.98
CA THR A 52 0.77 -15.07 -5.01
C THR A 52 0.39 -16.04 -3.89
N PHE A 53 -0.38 -15.60 -2.89
CA PHE A 53 -0.75 -16.41 -1.73
C PHE A 53 -1.97 -17.28 -2.06
N THR A 54 -1.93 -18.56 -1.69
CA THR A 54 -3.00 -19.52 -1.98
C THR A 54 -4.15 -19.48 -0.98
N ALA A 55 -3.89 -19.07 0.26
CA ALA A 55 -4.88 -18.93 1.31
C ALA A 55 -4.56 -17.70 2.17
N LEU A 56 -5.53 -16.81 2.31
CA LEU A 56 -5.42 -15.62 3.15
C LEU A 56 -6.59 -15.57 4.13
N PRO A 57 -6.37 -15.04 5.36
CA PRO A 57 -7.46 -14.85 6.29
C PRO A 57 -8.48 -13.85 5.73
N LEU A 58 -9.77 -14.08 6.00
CA LEU A 58 -10.88 -13.33 5.39
C LEU A 58 -10.74 -11.82 5.58
N TRP A 59 -10.31 -11.36 6.76
CA TRP A 59 -10.15 -9.93 7.05
C TRP A 59 -9.14 -9.25 6.10
N LEU A 60 -8.06 -9.96 5.72
CA LEU A 60 -7.01 -9.44 4.87
C LEU A 60 -7.50 -9.37 3.42
N VAL A 61 -8.23 -10.38 2.97
CA VAL A 61 -8.90 -10.38 1.66
C VAL A 61 -9.87 -9.19 1.55
N LEU A 62 -10.69 -8.96 2.57
CA LEU A 62 -11.62 -7.84 2.60
C LEU A 62 -10.88 -6.49 2.58
N TYR A 63 -9.81 -6.36 3.36
CA TYR A 63 -8.99 -5.15 3.39
C TYR A 63 -8.35 -4.85 2.04
N VAL A 64 -7.68 -5.83 1.42
CA VAL A 64 -7.04 -5.67 0.10
C VAL A 64 -8.07 -5.33 -0.96
N ASN A 65 -9.22 -6.02 -1.00
CA ASN A 65 -10.28 -5.71 -1.96
C ASN A 65 -10.83 -4.29 -1.79
N ALA A 66 -11.10 -3.85 -0.56
CA ALA A 66 -11.59 -2.51 -0.28
C ALA A 66 -10.58 -1.44 -0.71
N LEU A 67 -9.30 -1.66 -0.40
CA LEU A 67 -8.21 -0.79 -0.84
C LEU A 67 -8.10 -0.76 -2.36
N THR A 68 -8.23 -1.89 -3.05
CA THR A 68 -8.16 -1.94 -4.52
C THR A 68 -9.28 -1.14 -5.17
N VAL A 69 -10.51 -1.25 -4.68
CA VAL A 69 -11.63 -0.42 -5.14
C VAL A 69 -11.34 1.06 -4.87
N ALA A 70 -10.89 1.41 -3.67
CA ALA A 70 -10.53 2.78 -3.32
C ALA A 70 -9.39 3.34 -4.19
N GLY A 71 -8.40 2.51 -4.52
CA GLY A 71 -7.28 2.84 -5.40
C GLY A 71 -7.74 3.13 -6.82
N ILE A 72 -8.61 2.29 -7.38
CA ILE A 72 -9.20 2.49 -8.71
C ILE A 72 -10.01 3.80 -8.76
N LEU A 73 -10.86 4.04 -7.77
CA LEU A 73 -11.62 5.30 -7.67
C LEU A 73 -10.69 6.52 -7.53
N SER A 74 -9.62 6.38 -6.73
CA SER A 74 -8.62 7.43 -6.52
C SER A 74 -7.91 7.82 -7.82
N ILE A 75 -7.42 6.85 -8.59
CA ILE A 75 -6.72 7.15 -9.84
C ILE A 75 -7.65 7.71 -10.92
N LEU A 76 -8.86 7.17 -11.06
CA LEU A 76 -9.85 7.68 -12.01
C LEU A 76 -10.27 9.12 -11.69
N SER A 77 -10.50 9.43 -10.41
CA SER A 77 -10.82 10.80 -9.98
C SER A 77 -9.65 11.77 -10.18
N TYR A 78 -8.42 11.31 -9.94
CA TYR A 78 -7.20 12.08 -10.16
C TYR A 78 -7.03 12.45 -11.64
N MET A 79 -7.15 11.47 -12.54
CA MET A 79 -7.08 11.68 -13.99
C MET A 79 -8.19 12.60 -14.49
N SER A 80 -9.40 12.46 -13.93
CA SER A 80 -10.55 13.29 -14.29
C SER A 80 -10.52 14.70 -13.67
N LYS A 81 -9.50 15.02 -12.85
CA LYS A 81 -9.41 16.27 -12.07
C LYS A 81 -10.65 16.55 -11.22
N LYS A 82 -11.39 15.50 -10.82
CA LYS A 82 -12.58 15.61 -9.97
C LYS A 82 -12.21 15.29 -8.54
N SER A 83 -12.69 16.10 -7.61
CA SER A 83 -12.57 15.83 -6.18
C SER A 83 -13.51 14.69 -5.78
N LEU A 84 -13.08 13.85 -4.85
CA LEU A 84 -13.97 12.88 -4.21
C LEU A 84 -14.69 13.53 -3.01
N PRO A 85 -15.79 12.94 -2.51
CA PRO A 85 -16.45 13.41 -1.30
C PRO A 85 -15.51 13.39 -0.08
N THR A 86 -15.76 14.25 0.91
CA THR A 86 -14.93 14.36 2.11
C THR A 86 -14.86 13.05 2.90
N GLU A 87 -15.96 12.30 2.92
CA GLU A 87 -16.10 11.00 3.56
C GLU A 87 -15.11 9.97 2.99
N PHE A 88 -14.84 10.05 1.68
CA PHE A 88 -13.85 9.21 1.03
C PHE A 88 -12.46 9.45 1.64
N TYR A 89 -12.07 10.71 1.84
CA TYR A 89 -10.77 11.06 2.41
C TYR A 89 -10.64 10.68 3.89
N GLN A 90 -11.73 10.75 4.65
CA GLN A 90 -11.74 10.30 6.05
C GLN A 90 -11.50 8.79 6.17
N ILE A 91 -12.20 7.99 5.36
CA ILE A 91 -12.05 6.53 5.35
C ILE A 91 -10.68 6.13 4.77
N SER A 92 -10.16 6.89 3.82
CA SER A 92 -8.87 6.64 3.19
C SER A 92 -7.68 6.68 4.14
N GLY A 93 -7.84 7.24 5.35
CA GLY A 93 -6.82 7.12 6.41
C GLY A 93 -6.47 5.67 6.74
N LEU A 94 -7.45 4.76 6.63
CA LEU A 94 -7.25 3.31 6.81
C LEU A 94 -6.37 2.68 5.72
N PHE A 95 -6.16 3.40 4.61
CA PHE A 95 -5.39 2.97 3.45
C PHE A 95 -4.07 3.72 3.29
N SER A 96 -3.59 4.35 4.38
CA SER A 96 -2.29 5.01 4.44
C SER A 96 -1.15 4.05 4.11
N SER A 97 -0.02 4.62 3.70
CA SER A 97 1.21 3.86 3.46
C SER A 97 1.76 3.25 4.75
N VAL A 98 1.52 3.86 5.92
CA VAL A 98 1.87 3.23 7.21
C VAL A 98 1.12 1.92 7.39
N ILE A 99 -0.21 1.96 7.28
CA ILE A 99 -1.03 0.75 7.46
C ILE A 99 -0.69 -0.27 6.38
N SER A 100 -0.56 0.15 5.12
CA SER A 100 -0.21 -0.74 4.01
C SER A 100 1.16 -1.39 4.21
N GLY A 101 2.17 -0.65 4.70
CA GLY A 101 3.47 -1.20 5.02
C GLY A 101 3.44 -2.19 6.19
N LEU A 102 2.64 -1.93 7.22
CA LEU A 102 2.41 -2.89 8.32
C LEU A 102 1.71 -4.17 7.82
N VAL A 103 0.75 -4.02 6.91
CA VAL A 103 0.05 -5.15 6.30
C VAL A 103 1.02 -5.98 5.47
N LEU A 104 1.85 -5.38 4.60
CA LEU A 104 2.91 -6.11 3.89
C LEU A 104 3.83 -6.85 4.85
N LEU A 105 4.26 -6.20 5.93
CA LEU A 105 5.12 -6.82 6.93
C LEU A 105 4.46 -8.03 7.60
N TYR A 106 3.16 -7.95 7.91
CA TYR A 106 2.40 -9.10 8.38
C TYR A 106 2.36 -10.23 7.35
N GLY A 107 2.19 -9.90 6.07
CA GLY A 107 2.21 -10.88 4.99
C GLY A 107 3.52 -11.66 4.85
N LEU A 108 4.65 -11.08 5.23
CA LEU A 108 5.94 -11.78 5.29
C LEU A 108 6.03 -12.83 6.41
N SER A 109 5.08 -12.84 7.35
CA SER A 109 5.00 -13.81 8.45
C SER A 109 3.99 -14.93 8.24
N LEU A 110 3.23 -14.89 7.14
CA LEU A 110 2.26 -15.91 6.73
C LEU A 110 2.94 -17.04 5.96
#